data_AF-A0AAU9V2B6-F1
#
_entry.id   AF-A0AAU9V2B6-F1
#
_cell.length_a   1.000
_cell.length_b   1.000
_cell.length_c   1.000
_cell.angle_alpha   90.00
_cell.angle_beta   90.00
_cell.angle_gamma   90.00
#
_symmetry.space_group_name_H-M   'P 1'
#
loop_
_entity.id
_entity.type
_entity.pdbx_description
1 polymer ?
#
loop_
_entity_poly.entity_id
_entity_poly.type
_entity_poly.pdbx_seq_one_letter_code
_entity_poly.pdbx_strand_id
1 'polypeptide(L)'
;MRLLYSHLLLLLTILHCSYAPPVTPEKKEHENEVVDDLAEYTEYHRYLQEVVQALESDPDFRERLEKADEDDVRSGRIAEQLDFVNHNVRSKLDEIKRRELERLRHLATKQYELTNDLDVHGKVPSNEHLDHTNPHTFEIEDLKKLIQKTTADLEAADKKRKEEFKEYEMQKEFEKHQKIEAMDEAQKKEYMDAMKKEEEAKKHHQPLHHPGSKQQLEEVWEKQDHMDQQFNTKAFFMMHGESMAVLTILLSVTAPSSCFKGPTFRGMEYCRQNGPK
;
A
#
# COMPACT_ATOMS: atom_id res chain seq x y z
N MET A 1 -46.60 29.97 -49.91
CA MET A 1 -47.05 30.13 -48.51
C MET A 1 -47.20 28.81 -47.77
N ARG A 2 -48.04 27.85 -48.22
CA ARG A 2 -48.29 26.59 -47.48
C ARG A 2 -47.09 25.63 -47.35
N LEU A 3 -46.24 25.54 -48.38
CA LEU A 3 -45.02 24.69 -48.37
C LEU A 3 -43.92 25.24 -47.46
N LEU A 4 -43.71 26.56 -47.47
CA LEU A 4 -42.77 27.25 -46.57
C LEU A 4 -43.16 27.11 -45.10
N TYR A 5 -44.46 27.16 -44.80
CA TYR A 5 -44.97 26.98 -43.44
C TYR A 5 -44.77 25.54 -42.96
N SER A 6 -44.93 24.55 -43.84
CA SER A 6 -44.67 23.14 -43.54
C SER A 6 -43.20 22.89 -43.20
N HIS A 7 -42.25 23.44 -43.98
CA HIS A 7 -40.83 23.32 -43.69
C HIS A 7 -40.42 24.03 -42.39
N LEU A 8 -41.04 25.19 -42.08
CA LEU A 8 -40.79 25.92 -40.84
C LEU A 8 -41.28 25.12 -39.61
N LEU A 9 -42.44 24.47 -39.72
CA LEU A 9 -43.01 23.63 -38.65
C LEU A 9 -42.16 22.37 -38.43
N LEU A 10 -41.60 21.80 -39.50
CA LEU A 10 -40.71 20.63 -39.44
C LEU A 10 -39.33 20.96 -38.85
N LEU A 11 -38.83 22.18 -39.08
CA LEU A 11 -37.61 22.68 -38.43
C LEU A 11 -37.81 22.92 -36.94
N LEU A 12 -38.97 23.46 -36.55
CA LEU A 12 -39.34 23.67 -35.15
C LEU A 12 -39.48 22.35 -34.40
N THR A 13 -40.04 21.30 -35.00
CA THR A 13 -40.15 19.98 -34.34
C THR A 13 -38.80 19.30 -34.16
N ILE A 14 -37.87 19.42 -35.12
CA ILE A 14 -36.50 18.90 -34.97
C ILE A 14 -35.76 19.60 -33.83
N LEU A 15 -35.95 20.93 -33.67
CA LEU A 15 -35.33 21.71 -32.61
C LEU A 15 -35.86 21.35 -31.20
N HIS A 16 -37.10 20.88 -31.09
CA HIS A 16 -37.68 20.42 -29.82
C HIS A 16 -37.29 18.96 -29.48
N CYS A 17 -36.77 18.19 -30.45
CA CYS A 17 -36.28 16.84 -30.23
C CYS A 17 -34.79 16.78 -29.83
N SER A 18 -34.05 17.89 -29.92
CA SER A 18 -32.69 18.02 -29.40
C SER A 18 -32.69 18.39 -27.92
N TYR A 19 -33.34 17.58 -27.08
CA TYR A 19 -33.22 17.68 -25.63
C TYR A 19 -32.16 16.67 -25.18
N ALA A 20 -30.91 17.12 -25.12
CA ALA A 20 -29.87 16.34 -24.47
C ALA A 20 -30.09 16.46 -22.95
N PRO A 21 -30.32 15.36 -22.21
CA PRO A 21 -30.34 15.44 -20.75
C PRO A 21 -29.00 16.02 -20.26
N PRO A 22 -29.01 16.87 -19.23
CA PRO A 22 -27.79 17.45 -18.70
C PRO A 22 -26.83 16.32 -18.31
N VAL A 23 -25.62 16.34 -18.90
CA VAL A 23 -24.53 15.45 -18.50
C VAL A 23 -24.21 15.80 -17.06
N THR A 24 -24.68 14.97 -16.12
CA THR A 24 -24.13 14.98 -14.77
C THR A 24 -22.65 14.67 -14.88
N PRO A 25 -21.73 15.49 -14.32
CA PRO A 25 -20.34 15.08 -14.23
C PRO A 25 -20.30 13.80 -13.38
N GLU A 26 -20.15 12.66 -14.02
CA GLU A 26 -19.79 11.43 -13.30
C GLU A 26 -18.46 11.71 -12.60
N LYS A 27 -18.45 11.49 -11.28
CA LYS A 27 -17.36 11.20 -10.31
C LYS A 27 -15.89 11.07 -10.77
N LYS A 28 -15.43 11.84 -11.75
CA LYS A 28 -14.05 11.80 -12.27
C LYS A 28 -13.06 12.42 -11.29
N GLU A 29 -13.49 13.32 -10.41
CA GLU A 29 -12.60 14.00 -9.47
C GLU A 29 -11.93 13.00 -8.51
N HIS A 30 -12.68 12.06 -7.95
CA HIS A 30 -12.15 11.07 -7.01
C HIS A 30 -11.23 10.03 -7.66
N GLU A 31 -11.41 9.72 -8.95
CA GLU A 31 -10.50 8.81 -9.67
C GLU A 31 -9.18 9.52 -10.01
N ASN A 32 -9.21 10.79 -10.42
CA ASN A 32 -7.99 11.54 -10.73
C ASN A 32 -7.17 11.84 -9.46
N GLU A 33 -7.83 12.19 -8.35
CA GLU A 33 -7.16 12.45 -7.06
C GLU A 33 -6.43 11.21 -6.52
N VAL A 34 -7.06 10.03 -6.57
CA VAL A 34 -6.43 8.78 -6.12
C VAL A 34 -5.26 8.36 -7.03
N VAL A 35 -5.35 8.64 -8.34
CA VAL A 35 -4.26 8.36 -9.29
C VAL A 35 -3.07 9.30 -9.07
N ASP A 36 -3.33 10.59 -8.84
CA ASP A 36 -2.28 11.57 -8.56
C ASP A 36 -1.59 11.30 -7.22
N ASP A 37 -2.34 10.96 -6.16
CA ASP A 37 -1.78 10.58 -4.86
C ASP A 37 -0.90 9.31 -4.96
N LEU A 38 -1.33 8.32 -5.74
CA LEU A 38 -0.56 7.09 -5.95
C LEU A 38 0.72 7.35 -6.76
N ALA A 39 0.65 8.22 -7.78
CA ALA A 39 1.80 8.62 -8.56
C ALA A 39 2.81 9.41 -7.70
N GLU A 40 2.34 10.34 -6.86
CA GLU A 40 3.19 11.08 -5.93
C GLU A 40 3.90 10.14 -4.93
N TYR A 41 3.15 9.19 -4.34
CA TYR A 41 3.72 8.19 -3.44
C TYR A 41 4.79 7.32 -4.12
N THR A 42 4.54 6.91 -5.37
CA THR A 42 5.48 6.09 -6.15
C THR A 42 6.77 6.83 -6.44
N GLU A 43 6.70 8.11 -6.83
CA GLU A 43 7.89 8.93 -7.09
C GLU A 43 8.68 9.25 -5.81
N TYR A 44 7.98 9.52 -4.71
CA TYR A 44 8.61 9.67 -3.39
C TYR A 44 9.35 8.40 -2.97
N HIS A 45 8.74 7.22 -3.16
CA HIS A 45 9.39 5.95 -2.88
C HIS A 45 10.63 5.72 -3.74
N ARG A 46 10.58 6.06 -5.04
CA ARG A 46 11.75 6.01 -5.93
C ARG A 46 12.88 6.90 -5.42
N TYR A 47 12.57 8.14 -5.04
CA TYR A 47 13.56 9.07 -4.48
C TYR A 47 14.22 8.50 -3.21
N LEU A 48 13.41 8.02 -2.25
CA LEU A 48 13.90 7.39 -1.02
C LEU A 48 14.83 6.21 -1.33
N GLN A 49 14.43 5.34 -2.26
CA GLN A 49 15.22 4.18 -2.67
C GLN A 49 16.56 4.57 -3.30
N GLU A 50 16.60 5.61 -4.14
CA GLU A 50 17.84 6.12 -4.73
C GLU A 50 18.80 6.66 -3.67
N VAL A 51 18.27 7.39 -2.67
CA VAL A 51 19.06 7.89 -1.54
C VAL A 51 19.64 6.74 -0.72
N VAL A 52 18.82 5.75 -0.35
CA VAL A 52 19.26 4.56 0.40
C VAL A 52 20.32 3.80 -0.40
N GLN A 53 20.11 3.54 -1.69
CA GLN A 53 21.07 2.84 -2.53
C GLN A 53 22.40 3.59 -2.65
N ALA A 54 22.38 4.93 -2.70
CA ALA A 54 23.59 5.74 -2.69
C ALA A 54 24.33 5.60 -1.35
N LEU A 55 23.61 5.64 -0.22
CA LEU A 55 24.19 5.49 1.12
C LEU A 55 24.75 4.08 1.37
N GLU A 56 24.05 3.03 0.93
CA GLU A 56 24.49 1.63 1.06
C GLU A 56 25.74 1.30 0.23
N SER A 57 26.01 2.10 -0.81
CA SER A 57 27.21 1.93 -1.65
C SER A 57 28.51 2.25 -0.90
N ASP A 58 28.43 3.00 0.21
CA ASP A 58 29.57 3.23 1.10
C ASP A 58 29.65 2.13 2.17
N PRO A 59 30.68 1.27 2.16
CA PRO A 59 30.80 0.19 3.13
C PRO A 59 30.92 0.70 4.58
N ASP A 60 31.57 1.85 4.78
CA ASP A 60 31.79 2.42 6.11
C ASP A 60 30.49 2.96 6.71
N PHE A 61 29.65 3.58 5.87
CA PHE A 61 28.33 4.04 6.30
C PHE A 61 27.39 2.87 6.55
N ARG A 62 27.42 1.84 5.71
CA ARG A 62 26.62 0.62 5.89
C ARG A 62 26.94 -0.09 7.21
N GLU A 63 28.22 -0.22 7.56
CA GLU A 63 28.62 -0.82 8.84
C GLU A 63 28.13 0.01 10.04
N ARG A 64 28.14 1.34 9.94
CA ARG A 64 27.57 2.22 10.98
C ARG A 64 26.06 2.06 11.10
N LEU A 65 25.36 1.91 9.97
CA LEU A 65 23.92 1.69 9.94
C LEU A 65 23.53 0.34 10.55
N GLU A 66 24.29 -0.73 10.26
CA GLU A 66 24.07 -2.08 10.83
C GLU A 66 24.31 -2.13 12.35
N LYS A 67 25.19 -1.27 12.88
CA LYS A 67 25.49 -1.19 14.32
C LYS A 67 24.62 -0.21 15.09
N ALA A 68 23.88 0.67 14.40
CA ALA A 68 23.05 1.68 15.03
C ALA A 68 21.82 1.04 15.70
N ASP A 69 21.38 1.62 16.81
CA ASP A 69 20.14 1.20 17.46
C ASP A 69 18.91 1.64 16.63
N GLU A 70 17.82 0.87 16.70
CA GLU A 70 16.60 1.17 15.92
C GLU A 70 16.06 2.57 16.25
N ASP A 71 16.11 2.96 17.52
CA ASP A 71 15.66 4.28 17.99
C ASP A 71 16.56 5.42 17.49
N ASP A 72 17.85 5.17 17.34
CA ASP A 72 18.82 6.12 16.79
C ASP A 72 18.57 6.36 15.30
N VAL A 73 18.22 5.28 14.58
CA VAL A 73 17.81 5.37 13.18
C VAL A 73 16.49 6.12 13.08
N ARG A 74 15.44 5.75 13.81
CA ARG A 74 14.12 6.42 13.76
C ARG A 74 14.19 7.90 14.12
N SER A 75 15.00 8.26 15.10
CA SER A 75 15.18 9.67 15.51
C SER A 75 15.98 10.51 14.50
N GLY A 76 16.65 9.86 13.54
CA GLY A 76 17.48 10.51 12.54
C GLY A 76 18.87 10.93 13.04
N ARG A 77 19.32 10.44 14.20
CA ARG A 77 20.68 10.70 14.73
C ARG A 77 21.77 10.13 13.81
N ILE A 78 21.47 9.04 13.10
CA ILE A 78 22.37 8.45 12.11
C ILE A 78 22.74 9.43 10.98
N ALA A 79 21.92 10.45 10.74
CA ALA A 79 22.20 11.46 9.71
C ALA A 79 23.49 12.25 9.98
N GLU A 80 23.90 12.41 11.25
CA GLU A 80 25.15 13.09 11.61
C GLU A 80 26.39 12.37 11.04
N GLN A 81 26.28 11.07 10.77
CA GLN A 81 27.38 10.30 10.18
C GLN A 81 27.60 10.58 8.69
N LEU A 82 26.70 11.34 8.06
CA LEU A 82 26.79 11.73 6.66
C LEU A 82 28.06 12.54 6.35
N ASP A 83 28.63 13.24 7.32
CA ASP A 83 29.91 13.99 7.21
C ASP A 83 31.13 13.11 6.94
N PHE A 84 31.06 11.83 7.31
CA PHE A 84 32.17 10.89 7.15
C PHE A 84 32.04 10.02 5.89
N VAL A 85 30.99 10.23 5.11
CA VAL A 85 30.70 9.47 3.88
C VAL A 85 31.66 9.88 2.76
N ASN A 86 31.99 8.92 1.89
CA ASN A 86 32.86 9.17 0.74
C ASN A 86 32.33 10.31 -0.16
N HIS A 87 33.24 11.14 -0.68
CA HIS A 87 32.93 12.25 -1.58
C HIS A 87 32.09 11.83 -2.80
N ASN A 88 32.35 10.65 -3.37
CA ASN A 88 31.58 10.15 -4.52
C ASN A 88 30.10 9.95 -4.18
N VAL A 89 29.81 9.48 -2.97
CA VAL A 89 28.44 9.30 -2.48
C VAL A 89 27.80 10.65 -2.20
N ARG A 90 28.54 11.60 -1.61
CA ARG A 90 28.08 13.00 -1.45
C ARG A 90 27.66 13.62 -2.79
N SER A 91 28.52 13.57 -3.80
CA SER A 91 28.18 14.07 -5.13
C SER A 91 26.97 13.37 -5.76
N LYS A 92 26.80 12.07 -5.50
CA LYS A 92 25.63 11.32 -5.97
C LYS A 92 24.35 11.75 -5.25
N LEU A 93 24.40 11.99 -3.94
CA LEU A 93 23.27 12.49 -3.16
C LEU A 93 22.85 13.90 -3.60
N ASP A 94 23.82 14.77 -3.89
CA ASP A 94 23.57 16.12 -4.44
C ASP A 94 22.82 16.06 -5.77
N GLU A 95 23.22 15.13 -6.64
CA GLU A 95 22.57 14.90 -7.93
C GLU A 95 21.14 14.35 -7.78
N ILE A 96 20.94 13.40 -6.87
CA ILE A 96 19.61 12.84 -6.56
C ILE A 96 18.69 13.94 -6.03
N LYS A 97 19.16 14.76 -5.08
CA LYS A 97 18.40 15.91 -4.55
C LYS A 97 18.02 16.90 -5.64
N ARG A 98 18.96 17.24 -6.54
CA ARG A 98 18.72 18.19 -7.62
C ARG A 98 17.62 17.72 -8.57
N ARG A 99 17.69 16.44 -8.98
CA ARG A 99 16.69 15.83 -9.86
C ARG A 99 15.31 15.83 -9.22
N GLU A 100 15.23 15.52 -7.93
CA GLU A 100 13.97 15.50 -7.21
C GLU A 100 13.38 16.90 -7.03
N LEU A 101 14.20 17.89 -6.70
CA LEU A 101 13.75 19.29 -6.64
C LEU A 101 13.29 19.81 -8.00
N GLU A 102 13.94 19.43 -9.09
CA GLU A 102 13.51 19.79 -10.45
C GLU A 102 12.14 19.16 -10.79
N ARG A 103 11.95 17.88 -10.43
CA ARG A 103 10.65 17.19 -10.57
C ARG A 103 9.54 17.92 -9.80
N LEU A 104 9.79 18.26 -8.53
CA LEU A 104 8.83 18.95 -7.67
C LEU A 104 8.53 20.37 -8.20
N ARG A 105 9.53 21.08 -8.73
CA ARG A 105 9.32 22.37 -9.41
C ARG A 105 8.42 22.23 -10.63
N HIS A 106 8.65 21.22 -11.48
CA HIS A 106 7.80 20.98 -12.64
C HIS A 106 6.35 20.67 -12.24
N LEU A 107 6.13 19.89 -11.19
CA LEU A 107 4.79 19.63 -10.66
C LEU A 107 4.13 20.91 -10.14
N ALA A 108 4.85 21.73 -9.37
CA ALA A 108 4.35 23.00 -8.87
C ALA A 108 4.00 23.97 -10.02
N THR A 109 4.84 24.07 -11.05
CA THR A 109 4.57 24.89 -12.25
C THR A 109 3.36 24.39 -13.01
N LYS A 110 3.25 23.08 -13.26
CA LYS A 110 2.11 22.47 -13.95
C LYS A 110 0.81 22.70 -13.17
N GLN A 111 0.84 22.55 -11.86
CA GLN A 111 -0.30 22.81 -11.00
C GLN A 111 -0.71 24.28 -11.06
N TYR A 112 0.26 25.20 -10.95
CA TYR A 112 0.04 26.63 -11.08
C TYR A 112 -0.63 26.98 -12.42
N GLU A 113 -0.11 26.46 -13.54
CA GLU A 113 -0.67 26.63 -14.88
C GLU A 113 -2.13 26.13 -15.00
N LEU A 114 -2.45 25.00 -14.37
CA LEU A 114 -3.82 24.46 -14.34
C LEU A 114 -4.76 25.30 -13.47
N THR A 115 -4.26 25.86 -12.37
CA THR A 115 -5.07 26.64 -11.40
C THR A 115 -5.17 28.12 -11.73
N ASN A 116 -4.50 28.62 -12.77
CA ASN A 116 -4.38 30.03 -13.17
C ASN A 116 -5.70 30.68 -13.67
N ASP A 117 -6.77 30.60 -12.87
CA ASP A 117 -7.92 31.54 -12.81
C ASP A 117 -8.92 31.20 -11.67
N LEU A 118 -8.64 30.21 -10.82
CA LEU A 118 -9.51 29.81 -9.72
C LEU A 118 -8.73 29.89 -8.41
N ASP A 119 -9.24 30.70 -7.48
CA ASP A 119 -8.78 30.83 -6.10
C ASP A 119 -8.93 29.46 -5.40
N VAL A 120 -7.94 28.59 -5.59
CA VAL A 120 -7.97 27.21 -5.12
C VAL A 120 -6.66 26.93 -4.44
N HIS A 121 -6.78 26.60 -3.15
CA HIS A 121 -5.79 25.98 -2.30
C HIS A 121 -5.26 24.67 -2.91
N GLY A 122 -4.52 24.76 -4.01
CA GLY A 122 -3.80 23.63 -4.58
C GLY A 122 -2.74 23.19 -3.58
N LYS A 123 -2.87 21.95 -3.06
CA LYS A 123 -1.78 21.27 -2.37
C LYS A 123 -0.60 21.21 -3.33
N VAL A 124 0.35 22.13 -3.22
CA VAL A 124 1.65 21.97 -3.86
C VAL A 124 2.26 20.71 -3.22
N PRO A 125 2.75 19.74 -4.01
CA PRO A 125 3.43 18.56 -3.49
C PRO A 125 4.43 19.00 -2.43
N SER A 126 4.21 18.58 -1.19
CA SER A 126 4.92 19.18 -0.07
C SER A 126 6.37 18.71 -0.11
N ASN A 127 7.29 19.66 -0.35
CA ASN A 127 8.75 19.47 -0.22
C ASN A 127 9.16 19.24 1.25
N GLU A 128 8.30 18.65 2.08
CA GLU A 128 8.44 18.61 3.54
C GLU A 128 9.76 17.98 4.01
N HIS A 129 10.30 17.06 3.21
CA HIS A 129 11.55 16.37 3.47
C HIS A 129 12.78 16.97 2.76
N LEU A 130 12.62 18.05 1.99
CA LEU A 130 13.70 18.68 1.21
C LEU A 130 13.79 20.18 1.46
N ASP A 131 15.01 20.67 1.69
CA ASP A 131 15.24 22.11 1.74
C ASP A 131 15.30 22.72 0.33
N HIS A 132 14.38 23.65 0.05
CA HIS A 132 14.32 24.41 -1.20
C HIS A 132 15.26 25.62 -1.22
N THR A 133 15.77 26.06 -0.07
CA THR A 133 16.70 27.19 0.03
C THR A 133 18.12 26.82 -0.41
N ASN A 134 18.51 25.56 -0.20
CA ASN A 134 19.77 24.97 -0.69
C ASN A 134 19.50 23.85 -1.70
N PRO A 135 19.34 24.16 -3.00
CA PRO A 135 18.98 23.17 -4.00
C PRO A 135 20.16 22.32 -4.51
N HIS A 136 21.40 22.65 -4.14
CA HIS A 136 22.58 22.08 -4.78
C HIS A 136 23.33 21.07 -3.91
N THR A 137 23.12 21.09 -2.59
CA THR A 137 23.83 20.23 -1.64
C THR A 137 22.84 19.46 -0.79
N PHE A 138 23.05 18.16 -0.64
CA PHE A 138 22.30 17.29 0.25
C PHE A 138 22.93 17.31 1.65
N GLU A 139 22.20 17.92 2.58
CA GLU A 139 22.66 18.18 3.94
C GLU A 139 22.20 17.11 4.93
N ILE A 140 22.82 17.10 6.11
CA ILE A 140 22.42 16.24 7.23
C ILE A 140 20.93 16.41 7.57
N GLU A 141 20.45 17.65 7.53
CA GLU A 141 19.05 17.96 7.83
C GLU A 141 18.08 17.40 6.79
N ASP A 142 18.49 17.28 5.52
CA ASP A 142 17.65 16.66 4.49
C ASP A 142 17.49 15.15 4.78
N LEU A 143 18.59 14.46 5.11
CA LEU A 143 18.55 13.05 5.48
C LEU A 143 17.71 12.82 6.75
N LYS A 144 17.89 13.68 7.75
CA LYS A 144 17.12 13.62 9.00
C LYS A 144 15.63 13.79 8.75
N LYS A 145 15.22 14.79 7.96
CA LYS A 145 13.81 15.00 7.59
C LYS A 145 13.26 13.84 6.78
N LEU A 146 14.04 13.29 5.85
CA LEU A 146 13.64 12.13 5.06
C LEU A 146 13.37 10.90 5.93
N ILE A 147 14.24 10.62 6.90
CA ILE A 147 14.07 9.52 7.86
C ILE A 147 12.85 9.75 8.75
N GLN A 148 12.67 10.97 9.26
CA GLN A 148 11.54 11.32 10.11
C GLN A 148 10.21 11.20 9.37
N LYS A 149 10.15 11.69 8.12
CA LYS A 149 8.97 11.54 7.26
C LYS A 149 8.67 10.06 7.01
N THR A 150 9.67 9.28 6.61
CA THR A 150 9.50 7.83 6.36
C THR A 150 9.01 7.10 7.61
N THR A 151 9.55 7.43 8.79
CA THR A 151 9.12 6.83 10.05
C THR A 151 7.68 7.21 10.38
N ALA A 152 7.32 8.48 10.21
CA ALA A 152 5.94 8.95 10.41
C ALA A 152 4.96 8.29 9.44
N ASP A 153 5.34 8.10 8.18
CA ASP A 153 4.51 7.43 7.16
C ASP A 153 4.28 5.96 7.52
N LEU A 154 5.31 5.25 7.98
CA LEU A 154 5.21 3.88 8.47
C LEU A 154 4.31 3.80 9.71
N GLU A 155 4.49 4.69 10.69
CA GLU A 155 3.65 4.75 11.89
C GLU A 155 2.19 5.05 11.56
N ALA A 156 1.93 5.93 10.60
CA ALA A 156 0.59 6.25 10.12
C ALA A 156 -0.07 5.03 9.45
N ALA A 157 0.67 4.31 8.60
CA ALA A 157 0.19 3.08 7.98
C ALA A 157 -0.10 2.00 9.03
N ASP A 158 0.78 1.82 10.02
CA ASP A 158 0.60 0.89 11.13
C ASP A 158 -0.62 1.23 11.98
N LYS A 159 -0.82 2.52 12.27
CA LYS A 159 -1.98 3.02 13.00
C LYS A 159 -3.27 2.76 12.22
N LYS A 160 -3.30 3.10 10.94
CA LYS A 160 -4.45 2.86 10.05
C LYS A 160 -4.83 1.37 10.03
N ARG A 161 -3.83 0.49 9.88
CA ARG A 161 -4.07 -0.98 9.94
C ARG A 161 -4.67 -1.42 11.27
N LYS A 162 -4.22 -0.86 12.40
CA LYS A 162 -4.77 -1.17 13.73
C LYS A 162 -6.21 -0.67 13.89
N GLU A 163 -6.52 0.50 13.35
CA GLU A 163 -7.86 1.09 13.39
C GLU A 163 -8.84 0.30 12.52
N GLU A 164 -8.47 -0.02 11.28
CA GLU A 164 -9.27 -0.87 10.37
C GLU A 164 -9.57 -2.23 10.99
N PHE A 165 -8.57 -2.84 11.64
CA PHE A 165 -8.74 -4.10 12.34
C PHE A 165 -9.71 -3.98 13.53
N LYS A 166 -9.62 -2.89 14.29
CA LYS A 166 -10.50 -2.62 15.42
C LYS A 166 -11.95 -2.42 14.94
N GLU A 167 -12.15 -1.63 13.90
CA GLU A 167 -13.46 -1.41 13.29
C GLU A 167 -14.07 -2.70 12.77
N TYR A 168 -13.26 -3.51 12.08
CA TYR A 168 -13.68 -4.82 11.60
C TYR A 168 -14.16 -5.74 12.72
N GLU A 169 -13.40 -5.85 13.83
CA GLU A 169 -13.80 -6.68 14.96
C GLU A 169 -15.04 -6.15 15.69
N MET A 170 -15.15 -4.84 15.86
CA MET A 170 -16.35 -4.23 16.44
C MET A 170 -17.58 -4.53 15.59
N GLN A 171 -17.46 -4.39 14.26
CA GLN A 171 -18.54 -4.67 13.31
C GLN A 171 -18.95 -6.14 13.32
N LYS A 172 -17.97 -7.04 13.33
CA LYS A 172 -18.19 -8.49 13.36
C LYS A 172 -18.89 -8.96 14.63
N GLU A 173 -18.47 -8.49 15.81
CA GLU A 173 -19.16 -8.81 17.06
C GLU A 173 -20.55 -8.18 17.11
N PHE A 174 -20.72 -6.95 16.60
CA PHE A 174 -22.04 -6.33 16.48
C PHE A 174 -23.02 -7.15 15.63
N GLU A 175 -22.60 -7.61 14.45
CA GLU A 175 -23.40 -8.48 13.58
C GLU A 175 -23.74 -9.81 14.24
N LYS A 176 -22.80 -10.39 14.99
CA LYS A 176 -23.03 -11.61 15.77
C LYS A 176 -24.08 -11.38 16.85
N HIS A 177 -24.01 -10.27 17.58
CA HIS A 177 -25.02 -9.89 18.57
C HIS A 177 -26.40 -9.72 17.95
N GLN A 178 -26.51 -8.98 16.84
CA GLN A 178 -27.79 -8.81 16.13
C GLN A 178 -28.39 -10.15 15.68
N LYS A 179 -27.57 -11.06 15.16
CA LYS A 179 -28.02 -12.40 14.77
C LYS A 179 -28.57 -13.19 15.96
N ILE A 180 -27.89 -13.14 17.11
CA ILE A 180 -28.35 -13.81 18.34
C ILE A 180 -29.64 -13.18 18.86
N GLU A 181 -29.78 -11.86 18.81
CA GLU A 181 -30.99 -11.17 19.28
C GLU A 181 -32.21 -11.50 18.42
N ALA A 182 -32.04 -11.65 17.10
CA ALA A 182 -33.10 -11.96 16.15
C ALA A 182 -33.60 -13.43 16.18
N MET A 183 -32.90 -14.34 16.88
CA MET A 183 -33.24 -15.77 16.94
C MET A 183 -34.13 -16.13 18.14
N ASP A 184 -34.85 -17.26 18.08
CA ASP A 184 -35.59 -17.82 19.22
C ASP A 184 -34.66 -18.54 20.22
N GLU A 185 -35.09 -18.78 21.46
CA GLU A 185 -34.26 -19.38 22.52
C GLU A 185 -33.61 -20.73 22.15
N ALA A 186 -34.32 -21.60 21.42
CA ALA A 186 -33.78 -22.87 20.95
C ALA A 186 -32.68 -22.67 19.89
N GLN A 187 -32.90 -21.74 18.95
CA GLN A 187 -31.94 -21.41 17.89
C GLN A 187 -30.70 -20.70 18.44
N LYS A 188 -30.85 -19.83 19.45
CA LYS A 188 -29.73 -19.19 20.15
C LYS A 188 -28.79 -20.24 20.74
N LYS A 189 -29.34 -21.28 21.39
CA LYS A 189 -28.53 -22.35 22.00
C LYS A 189 -27.74 -23.12 20.95
N GLU A 190 -28.38 -23.51 19.84
CA GLU A 190 -27.70 -24.19 18.74
C GLU A 190 -26.61 -23.33 18.09
N TYR A 191 -26.89 -22.04 17.87
CA TYR A 191 -25.92 -21.10 17.30
C TYR A 191 -24.70 -20.90 18.21
N MET A 192 -24.91 -20.78 19.53
CA MET A 192 -23.82 -20.66 20.51
C MET A 192 -22.98 -21.94 20.59
N ASP A 193 -23.60 -23.12 20.58
CA ASP A 193 -22.88 -24.40 20.56
C ASP A 193 -22.09 -24.58 19.25
N ALA A 194 -22.65 -24.16 18.12
CA ALA A 194 -21.95 -24.18 16.82
C ALA A 194 -20.74 -23.23 16.82
N MET A 195 -20.90 -22.00 17.31
CA MET A 195 -19.80 -21.03 17.42
C MET A 195 -18.69 -21.54 18.35
N LYS A 196 -19.06 -22.14 19.48
CA LYS A 196 -18.09 -22.71 20.43
C LYS A 196 -17.30 -23.87 19.80
N LYS A 197 -17.96 -24.76 19.06
CA LYS A 197 -17.29 -25.83 18.30
C LYS A 197 -16.36 -25.27 17.23
N GLU A 198 -16.76 -24.20 16.54
CA GLU A 198 -15.89 -23.55 15.55
C GLU A 198 -14.67 -22.88 16.20
N GLU A 199 -14.84 -22.23 17.36
CA GLU A 199 -13.73 -21.68 18.14
C GLU A 199 -12.78 -22.76 18.66
N GLU A 200 -13.30 -23.88 19.15
CA GLU A 200 -12.50 -25.03 19.58
C GLU A 200 -11.75 -25.64 18.39
N ALA A 201 -12.40 -25.82 17.25
CA ALA A 201 -11.75 -26.28 16.02
C ALA A 201 -10.63 -25.34 15.57
N LYS A 202 -10.84 -24.01 15.68
CA LYS A 202 -9.79 -23.00 15.43
C LYS A 202 -8.65 -23.10 16.45
N LYS A 203 -8.92 -23.31 17.73
CA LYS A 203 -7.84 -23.45 18.75
C LYS A 203 -7.02 -24.73 18.59
N HIS A 204 -7.61 -25.77 18.00
CA HIS A 204 -6.98 -27.07 17.79
C HIS A 204 -6.38 -27.25 16.40
N HIS A 205 -6.23 -26.18 15.60
CA HIS A 205 -5.47 -26.25 14.35
C HIS A 205 -3.98 -26.54 14.65
N GLN A 206 -3.30 -27.27 13.76
CA GLN A 206 -1.85 -27.44 13.88
C GLN A 206 -1.19 -26.06 13.76
N PRO A 207 -0.14 -25.75 14.55
CA PRO A 207 0.53 -24.46 14.47
C PRO A 207 0.94 -24.17 13.02
N LEU A 208 0.46 -23.06 12.46
CA LEU A 208 0.89 -22.62 11.14
C LEU A 208 2.39 -22.31 11.19
N HIS A 209 3.15 -22.87 10.25
CA HIS A 209 4.56 -22.60 10.15
C HIS A 209 4.81 -21.16 9.68
N HIS A 210 5.90 -20.54 10.15
CA HIS A 210 6.27 -19.22 9.65
C HIS A 210 6.56 -19.29 8.15
N PRO A 211 6.23 -18.23 7.38
CA PRO A 211 6.51 -18.19 5.95
C PRO A 211 8.00 -18.40 5.70
N GLY A 212 8.33 -19.24 4.72
CA GLY A 212 9.71 -19.60 4.37
C GLY A 212 10.42 -20.52 5.36
N SER A 213 9.71 -21.10 6.34
CA SER A 213 10.29 -22.09 7.24
C SER A 213 10.68 -23.37 6.52
N LYS A 214 11.70 -24.07 7.04
CA LYS A 214 12.09 -25.39 6.54
C LYS A 214 10.91 -26.38 6.56
N GLN A 215 10.10 -26.32 7.62
CA GLN A 215 8.93 -27.19 7.80
C GLN A 215 7.84 -26.92 6.75
N GLN A 216 7.64 -25.67 6.34
CA GLN A 216 6.73 -25.33 5.25
C GLN A 216 7.24 -25.86 3.90
N LEU A 217 8.55 -25.77 3.63
CA LEU A 217 9.14 -26.30 2.39
C LEU A 217 9.11 -27.84 2.36
N GLU A 218 9.35 -28.48 3.51
CA GLU A 218 9.18 -29.93 3.70
C GLU A 218 7.73 -30.36 3.47
N GLU A 219 6.75 -29.61 3.99
CA GLU A 219 5.33 -29.87 3.77
C GLU A 219 4.96 -29.78 2.28
N VAL A 220 5.44 -28.77 1.55
CA VAL A 220 5.21 -28.65 0.11
C VAL A 220 5.86 -29.82 -0.65
N TRP A 221 7.09 -30.18 -0.29
CA TRP A 221 7.81 -31.31 -0.89
C TRP A 221 7.09 -32.66 -0.70
N GLU A 222 6.53 -32.90 0.48
CA GLU A 222 5.81 -34.14 0.80
C GLU A 222 4.37 -34.15 0.26
N LYS A 223 3.62 -33.05 0.45
CA LYS A 223 2.18 -33.01 0.15
C LYS A 223 1.87 -32.59 -1.28
N GLN A 224 2.64 -31.68 -1.86
CA GLN A 224 2.36 -31.12 -3.19
C GLN A 224 3.23 -31.76 -4.27
N ASP A 225 4.51 -31.97 -3.98
CA ASP A 225 5.45 -32.62 -4.92
C ASP A 225 5.46 -34.14 -4.78
N HIS A 226 4.82 -34.70 -3.74
CA HIS A 226 4.72 -36.14 -3.47
C HIS A 226 6.07 -36.87 -3.48
N MET A 227 7.12 -36.21 -2.96
CA MET A 227 8.46 -36.76 -2.96
C MET A 227 8.76 -37.51 -1.66
N ASP A 228 8.91 -38.83 -1.76
CA ASP A 228 9.26 -39.71 -0.62
C ASP A 228 10.73 -39.60 -0.17
N GLN A 229 11.54 -38.79 -0.87
CA GLN A 229 12.97 -38.61 -0.58
C GLN A 229 13.17 -37.56 0.52
N GLN A 230 14.22 -37.72 1.32
CA GLN A 230 14.57 -36.76 2.37
C GLN A 230 14.74 -35.36 1.77
N PHE A 231 14.08 -34.38 2.39
CA PHE A 231 14.04 -33.01 1.89
C PHE A 231 15.43 -32.42 1.68
N ASN A 232 15.67 -31.95 0.46
CA ASN A 232 16.90 -31.29 0.06
C ASN A 232 16.57 -29.93 -0.52
N THR A 233 16.98 -28.86 0.17
CA THR A 233 16.69 -27.47 -0.23
C THR A 233 17.17 -27.16 -1.64
N LYS A 234 18.36 -27.62 -2.02
CA LYS A 234 18.91 -27.39 -3.36
C LYS A 234 18.09 -28.12 -4.43
N ALA A 235 17.71 -29.38 -4.17
CA ALA A 235 16.86 -30.13 -5.10
C ALA A 235 15.46 -29.49 -5.21
N PHE A 236 14.85 -29.10 -4.09
CA PHE A 236 13.58 -28.37 -4.03
C PHE A 236 13.62 -27.11 -4.89
N PHE A 237 14.61 -26.24 -4.70
CA PHE A 237 14.75 -25.02 -5.50
C PHE A 237 15.18 -25.28 -6.95
N MET A 238 15.83 -26.40 -7.26
CA MET A 238 16.13 -26.79 -8.64
C MET A 238 14.90 -27.35 -9.38
N MET A 239 14.03 -28.10 -8.70
CA MET A 239 12.76 -28.56 -9.26
C MET A 239 11.80 -27.40 -9.49
N HIS A 240 11.79 -26.44 -8.57
CA HIS A 240 11.01 -25.21 -8.67
C HIS A 240 11.79 -24.06 -9.35
N GLY A 241 12.90 -24.39 -10.01
CA GLY A 241 13.93 -23.46 -10.48
C GLY A 241 13.47 -22.39 -11.48
N GLU A 242 13.91 -21.16 -11.22
CA GLU A 242 13.98 -19.90 -11.99
C GLU A 242 12.83 -19.47 -12.94
N SER A 243 11.83 -20.28 -13.26
CA SER A 243 10.77 -19.86 -14.19
C SER A 243 9.36 -20.38 -13.89
N MET A 244 9.16 -21.14 -12.81
CA MET A 244 7.81 -21.53 -12.36
C MET A 244 7.46 -21.09 -10.93
N ALA A 245 8.45 -20.76 -10.09
CA ALA A 245 8.19 -20.27 -8.74
C ALA A 245 7.43 -18.95 -8.70
N VAL A 246 7.67 -18.05 -9.65
CA VAL A 246 7.00 -16.75 -9.68
C VAL A 246 5.54 -16.90 -10.08
N LEU A 247 5.19 -17.79 -11.03
CA LEU A 247 3.81 -17.89 -11.51
C LEU A 247 2.91 -18.69 -10.56
N THR A 248 3.38 -19.73 -9.88
CA THR A 248 2.54 -20.49 -8.94
C THR A 248 2.43 -19.79 -7.58
N ILE A 249 3.51 -19.15 -7.11
CA ILE A 249 3.44 -18.33 -5.89
C ILE A 249 2.68 -17.03 -6.18
N LEU A 250 2.89 -16.35 -7.31
CA LEU A 250 2.02 -15.23 -7.70
C LEU A 250 0.59 -15.70 -7.93
N LEU A 251 0.28 -16.82 -8.58
CA LEU A 251 -1.13 -17.24 -8.71
C LEU A 251 -1.79 -17.56 -7.35
N SER A 252 -1.01 -17.91 -6.33
CA SER A 252 -1.50 -18.03 -4.94
C SER A 252 -1.52 -16.71 -4.13
N VAL A 253 -0.78 -15.68 -4.57
CA VAL A 253 -0.64 -14.36 -3.90
C VAL A 253 -1.35 -13.22 -4.67
N THR A 254 -1.65 -13.39 -5.95
CA THR A 254 -2.29 -12.47 -6.90
C THR A 254 -3.60 -13.03 -7.45
N ALA A 255 -4.25 -13.96 -6.75
CA ALA A 255 -5.70 -13.94 -6.79
C ALA A 255 -6.11 -12.59 -6.19
N PRO A 256 -6.72 -11.67 -6.96
CA PRO A 256 -7.17 -10.42 -6.40
C PRO A 256 -8.06 -10.76 -5.22
N SER A 257 -7.84 -10.07 -4.11
CA SER A 257 -8.81 -9.87 -3.05
C SER A 257 -10.08 -9.27 -3.67
N SER A 258 -10.89 -10.09 -4.34
CA SER A 258 -12.31 -9.88 -4.50
C SER A 258 -12.98 -10.23 -3.17
N CYS A 259 -12.58 -9.52 -2.11
CA CYS A 259 -13.47 -9.25 -0.99
C CYS A 259 -14.48 -8.20 -1.50
N PHE A 260 -15.50 -8.68 -2.22
CA PHE A 260 -16.89 -8.21 -2.24
C PHE A 260 -17.55 -8.61 -3.56
N LYS A 261 -18.23 -9.76 -3.53
CA LYS A 261 -19.58 -9.90 -4.11
C LYS A 261 -20.23 -11.18 -3.56
N GLY A 262 -21.16 -10.98 -2.63
CA GLY A 262 -22.25 -11.93 -2.37
C GLY A 262 -21.97 -13.09 -1.40
N PRO A 263 -23.03 -13.66 -0.80
CA PRO A 263 -23.02 -14.06 0.59
C PRO A 263 -22.84 -15.57 0.74
N THR A 264 -21.86 -16.02 1.52
CA THR A 264 -21.96 -17.13 2.47
C THR A 264 -20.58 -17.53 3.01
N PHE A 265 -20.47 -17.48 4.34
CA PHE A 265 -19.84 -18.48 5.20
C PHE A 265 -18.33 -18.79 5.08
N ARG A 266 -17.73 -18.75 6.28
CA ARG A 266 -16.75 -19.70 6.88
C ARG A 266 -15.27 -19.27 6.84
N GLY A 267 -14.82 -18.83 8.03
CA GLY A 267 -13.45 -18.98 8.53
C GLY A 267 -12.38 -18.07 7.93
N MET A 268 -12.07 -16.96 8.62
CA MET A 268 -10.75 -16.33 8.50
C MET A 268 -10.10 -16.21 9.88
N GLU A 269 -8.86 -16.67 9.90
CA GLU A 269 -7.96 -16.84 11.04
C GLU A 269 -7.31 -15.52 11.47
N TYR A 270 -6.97 -15.47 12.75
CA TYR A 270 -6.34 -14.34 13.44
C TYR A 270 -4.82 -14.55 13.51
N CYS A 271 -4.04 -13.70 12.83
CA CYS A 271 -2.61 -13.54 13.13
C CYS A 271 -2.44 -12.76 14.44
N ARG A 272 -2.44 -13.48 15.57
CA ARG A 272 -2.07 -12.93 16.88
C ARG A 272 -0.54 -12.99 17.01
N GLN A 273 0.14 -11.87 16.76
CA GLN A 273 1.55 -11.72 17.12
C GLN A 273 1.67 -11.73 18.65
N ASN A 274 2.25 -12.80 19.22
CA ASN A 274 2.69 -12.82 20.60
C ASN A 274 4.14 -12.31 20.64
N GLY A 275 4.37 -11.19 21.32
CA GLY A 275 5.72 -10.75 21.72
C GLY A 275 6.30 -11.64 22.84
N PRO A 276 7.62 -11.68 23.01
CA PRO A 276 8.27 -12.59 23.94
C PRO A 276 8.13 -12.12 25.40
N LYS A 277 8.10 -13.11 26.31
CA LYS A 277 8.32 -12.97 27.76
C LYS A 277 9.78 -13.24 28.08
#